data_AF-A0AAU4DYR6-F1
#
_entry.id   AF-A0AAU4DYR6-F1
#
_cell.length_a   1.000
_cell.length_b   1.000
_cell.length_c   1.000
_cell.angle_alpha   90.00
_cell.angle_beta   90.00
_cell.angle_gamma   90.00
#
_symmetry.space_group_name_H-M   'P 1'
#
loop_
_entity.id
_entity.type
_entity.pdbx_description
1 polymer ?
#
loop_
_entity_poly.entity_id
_entity_poly.type
_entity_poly.pdbx_seq_one_letter_code
_entity_poly.pdbx_strand_id
1 'polypeptide(L)'
;MTVDPNTRQPPTPEPVSQPDTALPPAHRSRKPLFIVAGAAVVAAVATILIIVFTTSGPSSVNGTLSLLCDMKCTKAAADGYDGYGDLSSGSQVTLVDETGQVVATTELRRTPGEETKIVEGMWVRTFTFTFTDVPSAERYGVHLGNTNRGTLWKSAEETERDGFSLTIGG
;
A
#
# COMPACT_ATOMS: atom_id res chain seq x y z
N MET A 1 16.35 -37.66 31.08
CA MET A 1 16.38 -36.42 31.90
C MET A 1 15.10 -35.66 31.61
N THR A 2 14.54 -35.14 32.69
CA THR A 2 13.15 -34.76 32.95
C THR A 2 12.68 -33.53 32.17
N VAL A 3 11.44 -33.62 31.69
CA VAL A 3 10.65 -32.52 31.11
C VAL A 3 10.07 -31.70 32.27
N ASP A 4 10.25 -30.38 32.24
CA ASP A 4 9.64 -29.43 33.17
C ASP A 4 8.60 -28.60 32.40
N PRO A 5 7.28 -28.83 32.57
CA PRO A 5 6.24 -28.02 31.96
C PRO A 5 5.58 -27.15 33.04
N ASN A 6 6.02 -25.90 33.21
CA ASN A 6 5.31 -25.01 34.12
C ASN A 6 5.51 -23.52 33.79
N THR A 7 4.92 -23.07 32.68
CA THR A 7 4.73 -21.62 32.47
C THR A 7 3.27 -21.28 32.79
N ARG A 8 3.14 -20.60 33.93
CA ARG A 8 1.89 -20.18 34.56
C ARG A 8 1.12 -19.24 33.64
N GLN A 9 -0.14 -19.59 33.36
CA GLN A 9 -1.12 -18.70 32.77
C GLN A 9 -1.50 -17.61 33.79
N PRO A 10 -1.42 -16.31 33.45
CA PRO A 10 -1.89 -15.25 34.34
C PRO A 10 -3.43 -15.33 34.49
N PRO A 11 -3.97 -14.96 35.67
CA PRO A 11 -5.40 -15.03 35.93
C PRO A 11 -6.19 -14.07 35.03
N THR A 12 -7.33 -14.56 34.53
CA THR A 12 -8.34 -13.80 33.81
C THR A 12 -8.92 -12.70 34.71
N PRO A 13 -8.97 -11.43 34.29
CA PRO A 13 -9.59 -10.36 35.06
C PRO A 13 -11.11 -10.58 35.21
N GLU A 14 -11.61 -10.39 36.44
CA GLU A 14 -13.04 -10.46 36.79
C GLU A 14 -13.86 -9.36 36.08
N PRO A 15 -15.14 -9.63 35.75
CA PRO A 15 -16.06 -8.60 35.28
C PRO A 15 -16.40 -7.65 36.43
N VAL A 16 -16.02 -6.38 36.29
CA VAL A 16 -16.39 -5.32 37.24
C VAL A 16 -17.88 -5.01 37.09
N SER A 17 -18.67 -5.31 38.12
CA SER A 17 -20.06 -4.90 38.24
C SER A 17 -20.18 -3.38 38.23
N GLN A 18 -20.84 -2.83 37.22
CA GLN A 18 -21.15 -1.40 37.14
C GLN A 18 -22.26 -1.03 38.16
N PRO A 19 -22.14 0.08 38.90
CA PRO A 19 -23.20 0.56 39.78
C PRO A 19 -24.40 1.07 38.97
N ASP A 20 -25.59 0.68 39.42
CA ASP A 20 -26.87 1.18 38.95
C ASP A 20 -26.89 2.71 38.94
N THR A 21 -26.90 3.27 37.73
CA THR A 21 -27.01 4.71 37.52
C THR A 21 -28.47 5.09 37.68
N ALA A 22 -28.80 5.63 38.86
CA ALA A 22 -30.11 6.22 39.13
C ALA A 22 -30.43 7.31 38.09
N LEU A 23 -31.57 7.14 37.40
CA LEU A 23 -32.07 8.09 36.42
C LEU A 23 -32.39 9.45 37.08
N PRO A 24 -31.87 10.57 36.56
CA PRO A 24 -32.25 11.90 37.04
C PRO A 24 -33.70 12.25 36.65
N PRO A 25 -34.39 13.08 37.44
CA PRO A 25 -35.77 13.45 37.17
C PRO A 25 -35.91 14.27 35.88
N ALA A 26 -36.94 13.94 35.10
CA ALA A 26 -37.28 14.60 33.85
C ALA A 26 -37.67 16.07 34.09
N HIS A 27 -36.75 16.99 33.81
CA HIS A 27 -37.02 18.42 33.82
C HIS A 27 -37.63 18.86 32.48
N ARG A 28 -38.94 19.12 32.51
CA ARG A 28 -39.72 19.66 31.39
C ARG A 28 -39.45 21.15 31.28
N SER A 29 -38.50 21.57 30.44
CA SER A 29 -38.34 22.98 30.06
C SER A 29 -38.75 23.19 28.60
N ARG A 30 -39.49 24.29 28.40
CA ARG A 30 -40.11 24.67 27.13
C ARG A 30 -39.04 25.23 26.18
N LYS A 31 -39.07 24.79 24.92
CA LYS A 31 -38.20 25.24 23.82
C LYS A 31 -38.32 26.76 23.61
N PRO A 32 -37.27 27.40 23.05
CA PRO A 32 -37.40 27.76 21.64
C PRO A 32 -36.11 27.59 20.80
N LEU A 33 -36.25 26.84 19.71
CA LEU A 33 -35.94 27.26 18.34
C LEU A 33 -34.62 28.03 18.05
N PHE A 34 -33.44 27.44 18.28
CA PHE A 34 -32.15 27.92 17.74
C PHE A 34 -31.16 26.81 17.32
N ILE A 35 -31.65 25.65 16.85
CA ILE A 35 -30.79 24.49 16.48
C ILE A 35 -30.74 24.24 14.95
N VAL A 36 -31.45 25.05 14.15
CA VAL A 36 -31.52 24.81 12.69
C VAL A 36 -30.33 25.43 11.92
N ALA A 37 -29.71 26.50 12.43
CA ALA A 37 -28.61 27.17 11.72
C ALA A 37 -27.26 26.43 11.85
N GLY A 38 -26.95 25.86 13.02
CA GLY A 38 -25.68 25.14 13.25
C GLY A 38 -25.59 23.82 12.49
N ALA A 39 -26.69 23.07 12.42
CA ALA A 39 -26.74 21.80 11.70
C ALA A 39 -26.55 21.97 10.18
N ALA A 40 -27.07 23.06 9.60
CA ALA A 40 -26.90 23.35 8.17
C ALA A 40 -25.44 23.67 7.81
N VAL A 41 -24.72 24.41 8.67
CA VAL A 41 -23.30 24.74 8.45
C VAL A 41 -22.42 23.50 8.59
N VAL A 42 -22.66 22.66 9.60
CA VAL A 42 -21.92 21.40 9.78
C VAL A 42 -22.17 20.44 8.62
N ALA A 43 -23.43 20.31 8.18
CA ALA A 43 -23.77 19.50 7.01
C ALA A 43 -23.13 20.03 5.72
N ALA A 44 -23.15 21.35 5.51
CA ALA A 44 -22.53 21.99 4.34
C ALA A 44 -21.00 21.76 4.30
N VAL A 45 -20.32 21.92 5.43
CA VAL A 45 -18.87 21.68 5.53
C VAL A 45 -18.55 20.20 5.31
N ALA A 46 -19.35 19.29 5.88
CA ALA A 46 -19.18 17.85 5.65
C ALA A 46 -19.39 17.47 4.18
N THR A 47 -20.40 18.05 3.50
CA THR A 47 -20.61 17.81 2.06
C THR A 47 -19.48 18.37 1.19
N ILE A 48 -18.93 19.54 1.53
CA ILE A 48 -17.80 20.12 0.78
C ILE A 48 -16.55 19.25 0.93
N LEU A 49 -16.28 18.75 2.14
CA LEU A 49 -15.16 17.82 2.37
C LEU A 49 -15.33 16.52 1.59
N ILE A 50 -16.52 15.91 1.59
CA ILE A 50 -16.79 14.69 0.81
C ILE A 50 -16.58 14.93 -0.68
N ILE A 51 -17.03 16.07 -1.23
CA ILE A 51 -16.87 16.38 -2.66
C ILE A 51 -15.40 16.54 -3.03
N VAL A 52 -14.60 17.27 -2.24
CA VAL A 52 -13.16 17.46 -2.49
C VAL A 52 -12.39 16.13 -2.44
N PHE A 53 -12.79 15.19 -1.57
CA PHE A 53 -12.20 13.85 -1.55
C PHE A 53 -12.64 12.95 -2.71
N THR A 54 -13.77 13.25 -3.39
CA THR A 54 -14.29 12.44 -4.51
C THR A 54 -13.94 12.97 -5.91
N THR A 55 -13.38 14.17 -6.03
CA THR A 55 -13.11 14.79 -7.34
C THR A 55 -11.85 14.31 -8.05
N SER A 56 -10.97 13.58 -7.38
CA SER A 56 -9.84 12.90 -8.01
C SER A 56 -10.28 11.50 -8.40
N GLY A 57 -10.71 11.32 -9.66
CA GLY A 57 -11.09 10.02 -10.16
C GLY A 57 -9.95 9.00 -9.94
N PRO A 58 -10.27 7.73 -9.66
CA PRO A 58 -9.26 6.71 -9.45
C PRO A 58 -8.32 6.64 -10.66
N SER A 59 -7.03 6.95 -10.45
CA SER A 59 -6.01 6.83 -11.49
C SER A 59 -5.30 5.49 -11.37
N SER A 60 -4.80 4.99 -12.50
CA SER A 60 -3.98 3.77 -12.54
C SER A 60 -2.52 4.15 -12.73
N VAL A 61 -1.64 3.56 -11.93
CA VAL A 61 -0.19 3.73 -12.06
C VAL A 61 0.42 2.42 -12.54
N ASN A 62 1.11 2.46 -13.69
CA ASN A 62 1.74 1.29 -14.28
C ASN A 62 3.26 1.31 -14.08
N GLY A 63 3.88 0.14 -14.08
CA GLY A 63 5.32 0.07 -14.17
C GLY A 63 5.88 -1.26 -14.63
N THR A 64 7.17 -1.24 -14.95
CA THR A 64 7.96 -2.38 -15.39
C THR A 64 9.22 -2.51 -14.55
N LEU A 65 9.62 -3.76 -14.31
CA LEU A 65 10.88 -4.11 -13.67
C LEU A 65 11.63 -5.08 -14.58
N SER A 66 12.83 -4.72 -14.99
CA SER A 66 13.74 -5.57 -15.75
C SER A 66 14.90 -6.01 -14.85
N LEU A 67 15.10 -7.32 -14.74
CA LEU A 67 16.27 -7.92 -14.13
C LEU A 67 17.25 -8.32 -15.23
N LEU A 68 18.50 -7.89 -15.10
CA LEU A 68 19.57 -8.09 -16.06
C LEU A 68 20.66 -8.95 -15.43
N CYS A 69 21.21 -9.87 -16.24
CA CYS A 69 22.33 -10.71 -15.87
C CYS A 69 23.27 -10.83 -17.07
N ASP A 70 24.58 -10.72 -16.85
CA ASP A 70 25.55 -10.91 -17.92
C ASP A 70 25.54 -12.37 -18.45
N MET A 71 26.24 -12.63 -19.57
CA MET A 71 26.35 -13.98 -20.13
C MET A 71 27.09 -14.98 -19.23
N LYS A 72 27.72 -14.55 -18.12
CA LYS A 72 28.35 -15.47 -17.17
C LYS A 72 27.30 -16.12 -16.28
N CYS A 73 26.13 -15.51 -16.15
CA CYS A 73 24.97 -16.13 -15.52
C CYS A 73 24.45 -17.31 -16.36
N THR A 74 24.04 -18.39 -15.68
CA THR A 74 23.28 -19.46 -16.35
C THR A 74 21.85 -18.99 -16.67
N LYS A 75 21.20 -19.59 -17.68
CA LYS A 75 19.77 -19.33 -17.93
C LYS A 75 18.94 -19.58 -16.66
N ALA A 76 19.26 -20.62 -15.90
CA ALA A 76 18.60 -20.92 -14.63
C ALA A 76 18.83 -19.83 -13.56
N ALA A 77 20.00 -19.18 -13.53
CA ALA A 77 20.27 -18.04 -12.63
C ALA A 77 19.52 -16.77 -13.08
N ALA A 78 19.42 -16.53 -14.39
CA ALA A 78 18.59 -15.45 -14.93
C ALA A 78 17.08 -15.70 -14.75
N ASP A 79 16.67 -16.98 -14.81
CA ASP A 79 15.33 -17.46 -14.44
C ASP A 79 15.14 -17.62 -12.93
N GLY A 80 16.19 -17.49 -12.13
CA GLY A 80 16.26 -17.97 -10.75
C GLY A 80 16.94 -17.02 -9.79
N TYR A 81 17.03 -15.75 -10.14
CA TYR A 81 17.27 -14.67 -9.19
C TYR A 81 18.65 -14.68 -8.52
N ASP A 82 19.73 -14.58 -9.28
CA ASP A 82 21.07 -14.43 -8.71
C ASP A 82 21.18 -13.14 -7.85
N GLY A 83 20.94 -13.28 -6.54
CA GLY A 83 20.87 -12.17 -5.58
C GLY A 83 19.53 -11.41 -5.50
N TYR A 84 18.53 -11.75 -6.32
CA TYR A 84 17.23 -11.05 -6.40
C TYR A 84 16.03 -11.95 -6.07
N GLY A 85 16.22 -12.97 -5.24
CA GLY A 85 15.21 -14.01 -4.96
C GLY A 85 13.89 -13.47 -4.41
N ASP A 86 13.92 -12.27 -3.85
CA ASP A 86 12.76 -11.54 -3.36
C ASP A 86 11.93 -10.86 -4.47
N LEU A 87 12.44 -10.77 -5.70
CA LEU A 87 11.79 -10.10 -6.84
C LEU A 87 11.20 -11.11 -7.83
N SER A 88 10.19 -11.85 -7.39
CA SER A 88 9.52 -12.90 -8.14
C SER A 88 8.11 -12.53 -8.59
N SER A 89 7.48 -13.36 -9.42
CA SER A 89 6.05 -13.18 -9.71
C SER A 89 5.25 -13.41 -8.43
N GLY A 90 4.35 -12.48 -8.10
CA GLY A 90 3.63 -12.46 -6.83
C GLY A 90 4.35 -11.67 -5.73
N SER A 91 5.58 -11.21 -5.95
CA SER A 91 6.25 -10.33 -4.98
C SER A 91 5.53 -8.99 -4.88
N GLN A 92 5.36 -8.50 -3.65
CA GLN A 92 4.64 -7.26 -3.39
C GLN A 92 5.41 -6.04 -3.90
N VAL A 93 4.65 -5.09 -4.45
CA VAL A 93 5.08 -3.75 -4.83
C VAL A 93 4.22 -2.76 -4.06
N THR A 94 4.84 -1.78 -3.41
CA THR A 94 4.13 -0.76 -2.61
C THR A 94 4.32 0.61 -3.25
N LEU A 95 3.22 1.35 -3.37
CA LEU A 95 3.21 2.75 -3.77
C LEU A 95 3.09 3.61 -2.51
N VAL A 96 3.97 4.59 -2.37
CA VAL A 96 3.94 5.58 -1.29
C VAL A 96 3.77 6.99 -1.85
N ASP A 97 3.21 7.90 -1.07
CA ASP A 97 3.12 9.33 -1.39
C ASP A 97 4.35 10.12 -0.89
N GLU A 98 4.34 11.45 -1.05
CA GLU A 98 5.42 12.34 -0.60
C GLU A 98 5.72 12.30 0.90
N THR A 99 4.77 11.85 1.71
CA THR A 99 4.91 11.72 3.18
C THR A 99 5.53 10.37 3.57
N GLY A 100 5.63 9.45 2.61
CA GLY A 100 6.05 8.07 2.83
C GLY A 100 4.92 7.15 3.28
N GLN A 101 3.67 7.62 3.26
CA GLN A 101 2.51 6.78 3.57
C GLN A 101 2.21 5.86 2.39
N VAL A 102 1.93 4.58 2.68
CA VAL A 102 1.49 3.62 1.66
C VAL A 102 0.08 3.97 1.19
N VAL A 103 -0.05 4.25 -0.10
CA VAL A 103 -1.33 4.61 -0.74
C VAL A 103 -1.93 3.47 -1.56
N ALA A 104 -1.09 2.56 -2.07
CA ALA A 104 -1.55 1.38 -2.80
C ALA A 104 -0.54 0.23 -2.71
N THR A 105 -1.02 -1.00 -2.91
CA THR A 105 -0.17 -2.19 -3.02
C THR A 105 -0.62 -3.03 -4.20
N THR A 106 0.34 -3.68 -4.87
CA THR A 106 0.09 -4.61 -5.97
C THR A 106 1.17 -5.69 -5.96
N GLU A 107 1.22 -6.52 -6.99
CA GLU A 107 2.19 -7.58 -7.14
C GLU A 107 2.90 -7.52 -8.49
N LEU A 108 4.15 -7.96 -8.52
CA LEU A 108 4.87 -8.22 -9.76
C LEU A 108 4.22 -9.37 -10.52
N ARG A 109 3.98 -9.16 -11.80
CA ARG A 109 3.43 -10.17 -12.71
C ARG A 109 4.41 -10.44 -13.83
N ARG A 110 4.62 -11.73 -14.13
CA ARG A 110 5.20 -12.10 -15.43
C ARG A 110 4.13 -11.95 -16.50
N THR A 111 4.51 -11.42 -17.65
CA THR A 111 3.70 -11.53 -18.86
C THR A 111 3.59 -13.02 -19.22
N PRO A 112 2.38 -13.60 -19.34
CA PRO A 112 2.23 -15.00 -19.74
C PRO A 112 2.93 -15.27 -21.07
N GLY A 113 3.78 -16.31 -21.11
CA GLY A 113 4.55 -16.67 -22.30
C GLY A 113 5.84 -15.86 -22.52
N GLU A 114 6.14 -14.86 -21.68
CA GLU A 114 7.41 -14.14 -21.76
C GLU A 114 8.49 -14.91 -21.00
N GLU A 115 9.34 -15.62 -21.75
CA GLU A 115 10.56 -16.23 -21.24
C GLU A 115 11.68 -15.20 -21.07
N THR A 116 12.64 -15.53 -20.20
CA THR A 116 13.90 -14.80 -20.11
C THR A 116 14.61 -14.84 -21.47
N LYS A 117 14.90 -13.66 -22.01
CA LYS A 117 15.44 -13.46 -23.36
C LYS A 117 16.84 -12.87 -23.30
N ILE A 118 17.62 -13.00 -24.37
CA ILE A 118 18.92 -12.34 -24.47
C ILE A 118 18.73 -11.03 -25.24
N VAL A 119 19.12 -9.91 -24.63
CA VAL A 119 19.13 -8.58 -25.25
C VAL A 119 20.54 -8.04 -25.11
N GLU A 120 21.18 -7.68 -26.23
CA GLU A 120 22.55 -7.11 -26.24
C GLU A 120 23.60 -7.95 -25.49
N GLY A 121 23.45 -9.28 -25.49
CA GLY A 121 24.35 -10.16 -24.75
C GLY A 121 24.13 -10.15 -23.24
N MET A 122 22.92 -9.83 -22.78
CA MET A 122 22.52 -9.98 -21.39
C MET A 122 21.22 -10.76 -21.32
N TRP A 123 21.07 -11.63 -20.32
CA TRP A 123 19.80 -12.21 -19.99
C TRP A 123 18.90 -11.13 -19.36
N VAL A 124 17.72 -10.93 -19.93
CA VAL A 124 16.73 -9.97 -19.48
C VAL A 124 15.44 -10.67 -19.14
N ARG A 125 14.95 -10.38 -17.93
CA ARG A 125 13.65 -10.83 -17.45
C ARG A 125 12.82 -9.63 -17.01
N THR A 126 11.64 -9.51 -17.60
CA THR A 126 10.74 -8.38 -17.33
C THR A 126 9.52 -8.81 -16.52
N PHE A 127 9.14 -7.96 -15.57
CA PHE A 127 7.91 -8.02 -14.81
C PHE A 127 7.14 -6.73 -15.02
N THR A 128 5.82 -6.81 -14.87
CA THR A 128 4.93 -5.64 -14.89
C THR A 128 4.18 -5.57 -13.57
N PHE A 129 3.73 -4.37 -13.23
CA PHE A 129 2.84 -4.14 -12.10
C PHE A 129 1.92 -2.96 -12.39
N THR A 130 0.73 -3.00 -11.80
CA THR A 130 -0.27 -1.95 -11.95
C THR A 130 -0.95 -1.72 -10.61
N PHE A 131 -1.00 -0.47 -10.18
CA PHE A 131 -1.84 -0.01 -9.08
C PHE A 131 -3.14 0.54 -9.67
N THR A 132 -4.27 0.18 -9.06
CA THR A 132 -5.59 0.76 -9.38
C THR A 132 -6.02 1.65 -8.23
N ASP A 133 -6.94 2.57 -8.52
CA ASP A 133 -7.57 3.43 -7.52
C ASP A 133 -6.57 4.26 -6.70
N VAL A 134 -5.53 4.75 -7.38
CA VAL A 134 -4.47 5.53 -6.75
C VAL A 134 -4.99 6.93 -6.39
N PRO A 135 -4.90 7.35 -5.11
CA PRO A 135 -5.28 8.70 -4.71
C PRO A 135 -4.26 9.72 -5.24
N SER A 136 -4.72 10.93 -5.55
CA SER A 136 -3.86 12.02 -6.02
C SER A 136 -2.81 12.42 -4.96
N ALA A 137 -1.56 12.60 -5.40
CA ALA A 137 -0.43 13.05 -4.58
C ALA A 137 0.47 14.00 -5.40
N GLU A 138 1.46 14.66 -4.78
CA GLU A 138 2.42 15.49 -5.52
C GLU A 138 3.50 14.64 -6.22
N ARG A 139 3.89 13.56 -5.55
CA ARG A 139 4.89 12.60 -6.04
C ARG A 139 4.58 11.22 -5.49
N TYR A 140 4.99 10.21 -6.24
CA TYR A 140 4.86 8.82 -5.84
C TYR A 140 6.23 8.17 -5.72
N GLY A 141 6.36 7.28 -4.74
CA GLY A 141 7.48 6.40 -4.56
C GLY A 141 7.07 4.95 -4.79
N VAL A 142 7.83 4.21 -5.59
CA VAL A 142 7.66 2.75 -5.71
C VAL A 142 8.77 2.05 -4.93
N HIS A 143 8.35 1.15 -4.06
CA HIS A 143 9.24 0.24 -3.33
C HIS A 143 8.88 -1.21 -3.70
N LEU A 144 9.90 -2.01 -3.98
CA LEU A 144 9.77 -3.39 -4.43
C LEU A 144 10.63 -4.29 -3.56
N GLY A 145 10.18 -5.52 -3.32
CA GLY A 145 10.98 -6.54 -2.64
C GLY A 145 11.11 -6.30 -1.14
N ASN A 146 12.28 -6.61 -0.57
CA ASN A 146 12.52 -6.47 0.87
C ASN A 146 12.82 -5.02 1.31
N THR A 147 12.80 -4.80 2.63
CA THR A 147 13.03 -3.49 3.27
C THR A 147 14.42 -2.90 3.04
N ASN A 148 15.38 -3.65 2.51
CA ASN A 148 16.72 -3.15 2.22
C ASN A 148 16.80 -2.45 0.85
N ARG A 149 15.72 -2.48 0.06
CA ARG A 149 15.65 -1.81 -1.24
C ARG A 149 15.20 -0.36 -1.07
N GLY A 150 15.75 0.53 -1.89
CA GLY A 150 15.35 1.93 -1.90
C GLY A 150 13.95 2.14 -2.48
N THR A 151 13.44 3.36 -2.35
CA THR A 151 12.21 3.82 -3.01
C THR A 151 12.58 4.63 -4.24
N LEU A 152 12.02 4.29 -5.39
CA LEU A 152 12.16 5.08 -6.61
C LEU A 152 11.07 6.14 -6.66
N TRP A 153 11.47 7.41 -6.64
CA TRP A 153 10.56 8.55 -6.63
C TRP A 153 10.36 9.14 -8.02
N LYS A 154 9.12 9.54 -8.33
CA LYS A 154 8.72 10.31 -9.53
C LYS A 154 7.65 11.34 -9.17
N SER A 155 7.54 12.41 -9.94
CA SER A 155 6.40 13.32 -9.79
C SER A 155 5.09 12.63 -10.21
N ALA A 156 3.95 13.13 -9.77
CA ALA A 156 2.66 12.60 -10.21
C ALA A 156 2.50 12.69 -11.74
N GLU A 157 2.87 13.83 -12.34
CA GLU A 157 2.81 14.05 -13.79
C GLU A 157 3.69 13.04 -14.56
N GLU A 158 4.92 12.80 -14.12
CA GLU A 158 5.81 11.81 -14.75
C GLU A 158 5.29 10.39 -14.59
N THR A 159 4.69 10.10 -13.44
CA THR A 159 4.11 8.78 -13.14
C THR A 159 2.91 8.49 -14.02
N GLU A 160 2.03 9.49 -14.22
CA GLU A 160 0.85 9.36 -15.08
C GLU A 160 1.23 9.25 -16.55
N ARG A 161 2.24 10.01 -16.99
CA ARG A 161 2.68 10.03 -18.39
C ARG A 161 3.51 8.79 -18.77
N ASP A 162 4.50 8.45 -17.95
CA ASP A 162 5.54 7.48 -18.32
C ASP A 162 5.49 6.19 -17.47
N GLY A 163 4.75 6.17 -16.36
CA GLY A 163 4.77 5.10 -15.39
C GLY A 163 6.14 4.93 -14.70
N PHE A 164 6.36 3.79 -14.08
CA PHE A 164 7.65 3.41 -13.51
C PHE A 164 8.41 2.44 -14.43
N SER A 165 9.71 2.65 -14.56
CA SER A 165 10.59 1.72 -15.28
C SER A 165 11.85 1.52 -14.46
N LEU A 166 12.09 0.28 -14.04
CA LEU A 166 13.22 -0.09 -13.20
C LEU A 166 14.07 -1.14 -13.89
N THR A 167 15.38 -0.97 -13.78
CA THR A 167 16.40 -1.84 -14.34
C THR A 167 17.34 -2.19 -13.22
N ILE A 168 17.47 -3.48 -12.91
CA ILE A 168 18.31 -3.98 -11.81
C ILE A 168 19.24 -5.06 -12.36
N GLY A 169 20.52 -4.99 -11.98
CA GLY A 169 21.57 -5.89 -12.47
C GLY A 169 22.38 -5.30 -13.62
N GLY A 170 23.47 -5.99 -13.96
CA GLY A 170 24.48 -5.58 -14.95
C GLY A 170 25.70 -6.48 -14.89
#